data_AF-A0A968X6S0-F1
#
_entry.id   AF-A0A968X6S0-F1
#
_cell.length_a   1.000
_cell.length_b   1.000
_cell.length_c   1.000
_cell.angle_alpha   90.00
_cell.angle_beta   90.00
_cell.angle_gamma   90.00
#
_symmetry.space_group_name_H-M   'P 1'
#
loop_
_entity.id
_entity.type
_entity.pdbx_description
1 polymer ?
#
loop_
_entity_poly.entity_id
_entity_poly.type
_entity_poly.pdbx_seq_one_letter_code
_entity_poly.pdbx_strand_id
1 'polypeptide(L)'
;MAVVFSSRGKVKLGDKGLRGFYLPSWLPAQIGFGPNDRDEAPLEVTNRVMVGLINLKLTGPARFSEKKNLLAFDFTRLEVKVLGQVVYKGKFPSPRKDKIFMDIPVGKLPFFAFFEVGDRFIAARGRGGGLAIWVK
;
A
#
# COMPACT_ATOMS: atom_id res chain seq x y z
N MET A 1 -9.24 -1.44 11.09
CA MET A 1 -8.75 -1.86 9.77
C MET A 1 -7.26 -2.20 9.84
N ALA A 2 -6.96 -3.48 10.01
CA ALA A 2 -5.60 -4.03 9.93
C ALA A 2 -5.42 -4.63 8.53
N VAL A 3 -4.30 -4.32 7.87
CA VAL A 3 -3.91 -5.02 6.65
C VAL A 3 -3.27 -6.35 7.04
N VAL A 4 -3.97 -7.45 6.81
CA VAL A 4 -3.41 -8.79 7.00
C VAL A 4 -2.82 -9.24 5.68
N PHE A 5 -1.51 -9.38 5.65
CA PHE A 5 -0.80 -10.11 4.61
C PHE A 5 -0.68 -11.56 5.09
N SER A 6 -1.18 -12.55 4.35
CA SER A 6 -1.10 -13.94 4.79
C SER A 6 0.28 -14.56 4.53
N SER A 7 0.93 -15.06 5.58
CA SER A 7 1.71 -16.31 5.54
C SER A 7 1.89 -16.95 6.93
N ARG A 8 1.29 -18.12 7.11
CA ARG A 8 1.93 -19.24 7.82
C ARG A 8 1.82 -20.46 6.91
N GLY A 9 2.96 -21.02 6.53
CA GLY A 9 3.05 -22.22 5.71
C GLY A 9 3.11 -21.98 4.20
N LYS A 10 3.51 -23.03 3.46
CA LYS A 10 3.37 -23.14 2.00
C LYS A 10 1.88 -23.22 1.69
N VAL A 11 1.20 -22.10 1.50
CA VAL A 11 -0.16 -22.13 0.94
C VAL A 11 -0.01 -22.42 -0.55
N LYS A 12 -0.31 -23.67 -0.92
CA LYS A 12 -0.41 -24.12 -2.30
C LYS A 12 -1.79 -23.74 -2.82
N LEU A 13 -1.85 -22.91 -3.86
CA LEU A 13 -3.07 -22.74 -4.66
C LEU A 13 -2.83 -23.51 -5.97
N GLY A 14 -3.16 -24.80 -5.97
CA GLY A 14 -2.63 -25.75 -6.97
C GLY A 14 -1.10 -25.90 -6.85
N ASP A 15 -0.38 -25.90 -7.97
CA ASP A 15 1.08 -26.14 -8.00
C ASP A 15 1.95 -24.90 -7.78
N LYS A 16 1.36 -23.71 -7.61
CA LYS A 16 2.10 -22.45 -7.48
C LYS A 16 2.23 -22.03 -6.01
N GLY A 17 3.47 -21.92 -5.53
CA GLY A 17 3.79 -21.41 -4.19
C GLY A 17 3.69 -19.88 -4.13
N LEU A 18 2.89 -19.37 -3.19
CA LEU A 18 2.77 -17.93 -2.93
C LEU A 18 3.78 -17.51 -1.84
N ARG A 19 4.53 -16.42 -2.05
CA ARG A 19 5.46 -15.82 -1.07
C ARG A 19 4.86 -14.53 -0.51
N GLY A 20 4.88 -14.35 0.82
CA GLY A 20 4.35 -13.16 1.51
C GLY A 20 4.82 -13.09 2.97
N PHE A 21 4.72 -11.92 3.61
CA PHE A 21 5.13 -11.65 5.00
C PHE A 21 3.92 -11.24 5.82
N TYR A 22 3.71 -11.83 7.00
CA TYR A 22 2.59 -11.50 7.90
C TYR A 22 2.94 -10.35 8.84
N LEU A 23 2.07 -9.33 8.92
CA LEU A 23 2.17 -8.29 9.95
C LEU A 23 1.55 -8.81 11.25
N PRO A 24 2.28 -8.84 12.37
CA PRO A 24 1.73 -9.28 13.65
C PRO A 24 0.46 -8.51 14.01
N SER A 25 -0.50 -9.12 14.72
CA SER A 25 -1.76 -8.45 15.11
C SER A 25 -1.53 -7.23 16.01
N TRP A 26 -0.40 -7.18 16.71
CA TRP A 26 0.00 -6.03 17.55
C TRP A 26 0.61 -4.88 16.73
N LEU A 27 0.86 -5.09 15.43
CA LEU A 27 1.46 -4.10 14.54
C LEU A 27 0.39 -3.55 13.59
N PRO A 28 -0.40 -2.55 14.02
CA PRO A 28 -1.46 -2.01 13.19
C PRO A 28 -0.84 -1.31 11.98
N ALA A 29 -1.16 -1.84 10.80
CA ALA A 29 -0.91 -1.18 9.53
C ALA A 29 -2.25 -0.74 8.92
N GLN A 30 -2.28 0.48 8.44
CA GLN A 30 -3.42 1.10 7.77
C GLN A 30 -2.96 1.56 6.41
N ILE A 31 -3.70 1.21 5.37
CA ILE A 31 -3.56 1.83 4.07
C ILE A 31 -4.87 2.54 3.74
N GLY A 32 -4.75 3.75 3.21
CA GLY A 32 -5.87 4.57 2.82
C GLY A 32 -5.59 5.19 1.46
N PHE A 33 -6.68 5.54 0.77
CA PHE A 33 -6.66 6.23 -0.50
C PHE A 33 -7.65 7.38 -0.40
N GLY A 34 -7.26 8.55 -0.86
CA GLY A 34 -8.09 9.75 -0.80
C GLY A 34 -7.75 10.72 -1.92
N PRO A 35 -8.57 11.77 -2.08
CA PRO A 35 -8.27 12.84 -3.04
C PRO A 35 -6.91 13.47 -2.73
N ASN A 36 -6.19 13.85 -3.78
CA ASN A 36 -4.94 14.58 -3.66
C ASN A 36 -5.14 16.02 -4.12
N ASP A 37 -5.06 16.96 -3.18
CA ASP A 37 -5.24 18.39 -3.46
C ASP A 37 -3.94 19.06 -3.94
N ARG A 38 -2.83 18.31 -4.10
CA ARG A 38 -1.47 18.87 -4.20
C ARG A 38 -0.67 18.44 -5.44
N ASP A 39 -1.08 17.44 -6.21
CA ASP A 39 -0.37 16.97 -7.41
C ASP A 39 -1.30 16.81 -8.62
N GLU A 40 -0.72 16.61 -9.81
CA GLU A 40 -1.43 16.23 -11.06
C GLU A 40 -2.16 14.88 -10.98
N ALA A 41 -1.82 14.03 -10.00
CA ALA A 41 -2.50 12.76 -9.78
C ALA A 41 -3.71 12.96 -8.87
N PRO A 42 -4.92 12.53 -9.24
CA PRO A 42 -6.15 12.83 -8.51
C PRO A 42 -6.27 12.12 -7.15
N LEU A 43 -5.43 11.12 -6.88
CA LEU A 43 -5.47 10.32 -5.65
C LEU A 43 -4.11 10.31 -4.94
N GLU A 44 -4.13 10.26 -3.61
CA GLU A 44 -2.98 10.01 -2.75
C GLU A 44 -3.15 8.65 -2.06
N VAL A 45 -2.08 7.84 -2.04
CA VAL A 45 -1.99 6.69 -1.14
C VAL A 45 -1.35 7.11 0.17
N THR A 46 -1.89 6.62 1.29
CA THR A 46 -1.25 6.70 2.60
C THR A 46 -1.07 5.29 3.15
N ASN A 47 0.15 4.92 3.55
CA ASN A 47 0.40 3.72 4.34
C ASN A 47 1.00 4.12 5.70
N ARG A 48 0.37 3.70 6.79
CA ARG A 48 0.80 3.99 8.16
C ARG A 48 1.05 2.70 8.92
N VAL A 49 2.17 2.64 9.62
CA VAL A 49 2.52 1.54 10.53
C VAL A 49 2.91 2.15 11.88
N MET A 50 2.38 1.59 12.96
CA MET A 50 2.72 2.00 14.33
C MET A 50 3.43 0.87 15.06
N VAL A 51 4.67 1.10 15.47
CA VAL A 51 5.51 0.18 16.25
C VAL A 51 5.77 0.83 17.61
N GLY A 52 5.03 0.41 18.64
CA GLY A 52 5.11 1.04 19.95
C GLY A 52 4.83 2.55 19.87
N LEU A 53 5.82 3.37 20.22
CA LEU A 53 5.72 4.85 20.23
C LEU A 53 6.12 5.49 18.90
N ILE A 54 6.52 4.68 17.92
CA ILE A 54 6.99 5.14 16.61
C ILE A 54 5.86 4.99 15.59
N ASN A 55 5.53 6.07 14.90
CA ASN A 55 4.60 6.07 13.77
C ASN A 55 5.36 6.37 12.48
N LEU A 56 5.25 5.48 11.51
CA LEU A 56 5.76 5.66 10.16
C LEU A 56 4.58 5.90 9.23
N LYS A 57 4.61 6.99 8.46
CA LYS A 57 3.61 7.32 7.46
C LYS A 57 4.29 7.55 6.11
N LEU A 58 4.00 6.69 5.14
CA LEU A 58 4.38 6.86 3.74
C LEU A 58 3.20 7.45 2.96
N THR A 59 3.47 8.45 2.11
CA THR A 59 2.47 8.97 1.17
C THR A 59 3.04 9.14 -0.24
N GLY A 60 2.14 9.26 -1.21
CA GLY A 60 2.50 9.61 -2.58
C GLY A 60 1.33 9.41 -3.56
N PRO A 61 1.54 9.67 -4.86
CA PRO A 61 0.48 9.66 -5.85
C PRO A 61 -0.07 8.25 -6.07
N ALA A 62 -1.36 8.20 -6.39
CA ALA A 62 -2.08 6.99 -6.75
C ALA A 62 -3.00 7.24 -7.96
N ARG A 63 -3.36 6.16 -8.65
CA ARG A 63 -4.38 6.18 -9.70
C ARG A 63 -5.12 4.85 -9.77
N PHE A 64 -6.43 4.94 -9.95
CA PHE A 64 -7.30 3.77 -10.07
C PHE A 64 -7.68 3.53 -11.54
N SER A 65 -7.65 2.28 -11.96
CA SER A 65 -8.12 1.84 -13.27
C SER A 65 -9.33 0.93 -13.07
N GLU A 66 -10.52 1.48 -13.26
CA GLU A 66 -11.80 0.78 -13.08
C GLU A 66 -11.88 -0.47 -13.96
N LYS A 67 -11.53 -0.35 -15.26
CA LYS A 67 -11.53 -1.47 -16.21
C LYS A 67 -10.71 -2.68 -15.74
N LYS A 68 -9.66 -2.45 -14.94
CA LYS A 68 -8.75 -3.50 -14.46
C LYS A 68 -8.89 -3.79 -12.97
N ASN A 69 -9.79 -3.08 -12.26
CA ASN A 69 -9.87 -3.04 -10.80
C ASN A 69 -8.49 -2.91 -10.14
N LEU A 70 -7.65 -2.02 -10.69
CA LEU A 70 -6.24 -1.93 -10.33
C LEU A 70 -5.91 -0.54 -9.81
N LEU A 71 -5.35 -0.49 -8.61
CA LEU A 71 -4.86 0.72 -7.96
C LEU A 71 -3.35 0.75 -7.97
N ALA A 72 -2.78 1.60 -8.82
CA ALA A 72 -1.34 1.81 -8.92
C ALA A 72 -0.92 3.01 -8.07
N PHE A 73 0.26 2.94 -7.48
CA PHE A 73 0.73 3.97 -6.56
C PHE A 73 2.26 4.03 -6.51
N ASP A 74 2.80 5.14 -6.01
CA ASP A 74 4.21 5.27 -5.69
C ASP A 74 4.39 6.09 -4.40
N PHE A 75 5.20 5.61 -3.47
CA PHE A 75 5.49 6.36 -2.25
C PHE A 75 6.66 7.31 -2.50
N THR A 76 6.44 8.59 -2.24
CA THR A 76 7.40 9.66 -2.50
C THR A 76 7.69 10.53 -1.28
N ARG A 77 6.93 10.35 -0.19
CA ARG A 77 7.10 11.07 1.08
C ARG A 77 7.08 10.12 2.26
N LEU A 78 7.87 10.45 3.27
CA LEU A 78 7.91 9.76 4.56
C LEU A 78 7.77 10.78 5.68
N GLU A 79 6.93 10.48 6.65
CA GLU A 79 6.83 11.16 7.94
C GLU A 79 7.08 10.13 9.05
N VAL A 80 8.00 10.46 9.96
CA VAL A 80 8.30 9.66 11.15
C VAL A 80 7.92 10.48 12.37
N LYS A 81 7.08 9.90 13.24
CA LYS A 81 6.81 10.45 14.57
C LYS A 81 7.32 9.52 15.65
N VAL A 82 7.92 10.10 16.68
CA VAL A 82 8.31 9.41 17.91
C VAL A 82 7.62 10.13 19.05
N LEU A 83 6.91 9.40 19.93
CA LEU A 83 6.14 10.00 21.03
C LEU A 83 5.15 11.09 20.55
N GLY A 84 4.60 10.91 19.34
CA GLY A 84 3.69 11.86 18.71
C GLY A 84 4.36 13.09 18.05
N GLN A 85 5.65 13.34 18.30
CA GLN A 85 6.39 14.45 17.70
C GLN A 85 6.99 14.04 16.34
N VAL A 86 6.87 14.91 15.34
CA VAL A 86 7.46 14.70 14.01
C VAL A 86 8.98 14.88 14.11
N VAL A 87 9.73 13.79 13.96
CA VAL A 87 11.20 13.81 13.95
C VAL A 87 11.76 13.85 12.54
N TYR A 88 10.97 13.43 11.54
CA TYR A 88 11.32 13.51 10.14
C TYR A 88 10.08 13.70 9.28
N LYS A 89 10.17 14.56 8.28
CA LYS A 89 9.17 14.72 7.24
C LYS A 89 9.84 15.18 5.95
N GLY A 90 9.82 14.34 4.93
CA GLY A 90 10.57 14.65 3.72
C GLY A 90 10.35 13.68 2.58
N LYS A 91 11.21 13.80 1.57
CA LYS A 91 11.20 12.95 0.37
C LYS A 91 11.61 11.53 0.74
N PHE A 92 10.83 10.56 0.29
CA PHE A 92 11.15 9.15 0.36
C PHE A 92 11.77 8.69 -0.98
N PRO A 93 12.81 7.84 -0.98
CA PRO A 93 13.42 7.37 -2.20
C PRO A 93 12.40 6.63 -3.09
N SER A 94 12.15 7.17 -4.28
CA SER A 94 11.44 6.47 -5.35
C SER A 94 12.37 6.22 -6.52
N PRO A 95 12.37 5.02 -7.11
CA PRO A 95 13.11 4.72 -8.34
C PRO A 95 12.54 5.45 -9.57
N ARG A 96 11.49 6.26 -9.40
CA ARG A 96 10.74 6.96 -10.44
C ARG A 96 10.74 8.49 -10.25
N LYS A 97 11.64 9.02 -9.42
CA LYS A 97 11.72 10.43 -9.03
C LYS A 97 11.78 11.44 -10.20
N ASP A 98 12.27 11.03 -11.38
CA ASP A 98 12.46 11.89 -12.56
C ASP A 98 11.37 11.68 -13.62
N LYS A 99 10.26 11.00 -13.28
CA LYS A 99 9.16 10.69 -14.22
C LYS A 99 7.84 11.25 -13.72
N ILE A 100 7.02 11.71 -14.64
CA ILE A 100 5.63 12.11 -14.37
C ILE A 100 4.83 10.85 -14.04
N PHE A 101 4.27 10.76 -12.84
CA PHE A 101 3.61 9.56 -12.32
C PHE A 101 2.52 9.01 -13.25
N MET A 102 1.72 9.91 -13.83
CA MET A 102 0.61 9.55 -14.73
C MET A 102 1.08 8.90 -16.03
N ASP A 103 2.31 9.16 -16.47
CA ASP A 103 2.86 8.59 -17.70
C ASP A 103 3.54 7.23 -17.48
N ILE A 104 3.82 6.87 -16.23
CA ILE A 104 4.52 5.62 -15.91
C ILE A 104 3.58 4.44 -16.16
N PRO A 105 3.90 3.48 -17.05
CA PRO A 105 3.04 2.32 -17.26
C PRO A 105 2.75 1.59 -15.94
N VAL A 106 1.49 1.22 -15.71
CA VAL A 106 1.05 0.51 -14.49
C VAL A 106 1.90 -0.73 -14.20
N GLY A 107 2.31 -1.44 -15.26
CA GLY A 107 3.22 -2.58 -15.18
C GLY A 107 4.64 -2.25 -14.70
N LYS A 108 4.97 -0.99 -14.38
CA LYS A 108 6.22 -0.54 -13.74
C LYS A 108 6.00 0.10 -12.36
N LEU A 109 4.75 0.16 -11.91
CA LEU A 109 4.36 0.66 -10.60
C LEU A 109 4.06 -0.51 -9.64
N PRO A 110 4.23 -0.31 -8.32
CA PRO A 110 3.46 -1.03 -7.32
C PRO A 110 1.95 -0.88 -7.58
N PHE A 111 1.20 -1.95 -7.35
CA PHE A 111 -0.24 -1.93 -7.48
C PHE A 111 -0.94 -2.96 -6.60
N PHE A 112 -2.23 -2.72 -6.36
CA PHE A 112 -3.20 -3.69 -5.89
C PHE A 112 -4.24 -3.96 -6.97
N ALA A 113 -4.41 -5.23 -7.35
CA ALA A 113 -5.51 -5.69 -8.19
C ALA A 113 -6.60 -6.26 -7.28
N PHE A 114 -7.70 -5.51 -7.11
CA PHE A 114 -8.83 -5.91 -6.29
C PHE A 114 -9.63 -6.99 -6.99
N PHE A 115 -9.97 -8.03 -6.25
CA PHE A 115 -10.79 -9.14 -6.76
C PHE A 115 -11.97 -9.47 -5.85
N GLU A 116 -12.04 -8.88 -4.65
CA GLU A 116 -13.18 -8.98 -3.74
C GLU A 116 -13.32 -7.68 -2.95
N VAL A 117 -14.51 -7.12 -2.91
CA VAL A 117 -14.86 -5.93 -2.11
C VAL A 117 -16.22 -6.18 -1.50
N GLY A 118 -16.27 -6.37 -0.19
CA GLY A 118 -17.52 -6.58 0.54
C GLY A 118 -17.54 -5.89 1.90
N ASP A 119 -18.68 -6.00 2.58
CA ASP A 119 -18.94 -5.25 3.83
C ASP A 119 -17.99 -5.63 4.99
N ARG A 120 -17.49 -6.86 4.97
CA ARG A 120 -16.64 -7.43 6.04
C ARG A 120 -15.16 -7.34 5.73
N PHE A 121 -14.80 -7.43 4.45
CA PHE A 121 -13.41 -7.37 4.03
C PHE A 121 -13.25 -6.93 2.57
N ILE A 122 -12.04 -6.47 2.27
CA ILE A 122 -11.57 -6.18 0.92
C ILE A 122 -10.37 -7.10 0.68
N ALA A 123 -10.23 -7.66 -0.52
CA ALA A 123 -9.06 -8.43 -0.91
C ALA A 123 -8.47 -7.99 -2.25
N ALA A 124 -7.15 -7.94 -2.29
CA ALA A 124 -6.40 -7.60 -3.49
C ALA A 124 -5.10 -8.40 -3.60
N ARG A 125 -4.60 -8.49 -4.83
CA ARG A 125 -3.30 -9.06 -5.14
C ARG A 125 -2.29 -7.97 -5.47
N GLY A 126 -1.13 -8.01 -4.83
CA GLY A 126 -0.01 -7.12 -5.12
C GLY A 126 0.73 -7.54 -6.39
N ARG A 127 1.52 -6.62 -6.96
CA ARG A 127 2.42 -6.87 -8.11
C ARG A 127 3.25 -8.16 -7.98
N GLY A 128 3.86 -8.38 -6.81
CA GLY A 128 4.71 -9.55 -6.52
C GLY A 128 3.94 -10.86 -6.29
N GLY A 129 2.61 -10.85 -6.46
CA GLY A 129 1.75 -12.00 -6.28
C GLY A 129 1.24 -12.20 -4.85
N GLY A 130 1.68 -11.39 -3.89
CA GLY A 130 1.22 -11.42 -2.50
C GLY A 130 -0.25 -11.01 -2.34
N LEU A 131 -0.90 -11.52 -1.30
CA LEU A 131 -2.29 -11.24 -0.97
C LEU A 131 -2.37 -10.14 0.10
N ALA A 132 -3.24 -9.16 -0.13
CA ALA A 132 -3.59 -8.13 0.83
C ALA A 132 -5.08 -8.28 1.18
N ILE A 133 -5.37 -8.42 2.47
CA ILE A 133 -6.73 -8.50 2.99
C ILE A 133 -6.91 -7.37 4.01
N TRP A 134 -7.98 -6.60 3.84
CA TRP A 134 -8.40 -5.60 4.79
C TRP A 134 -9.67 -6.07 5.46
N VAL A 135 -9.63 -6.25 6.77
CA VAL A 135 -10.79 -6.66 7.56
C VAL A 135 -11.28 -5.44 8.35
N LYS A 136 -12.60 -5.28 8.42
CA LYS A 136 -13.25 -4.21 9.19
C LYS A 136 -12.93 -4.35 10.67
#